data_AF-A0A561WBU4-F1
#
_entry.id   AF-A0A561WBU4-F1
#
_cell.length_a   1.000
_cell.length_b   1.000
_cell.length_c   1.000
_cell.angle_alpha   90.00
_cell.angle_beta   90.00
_cell.angle_gamma   90.00
#
_symmetry.space_group_name_H-M   'P 1'
#
loop_
_entity.id
_entity.type
_entity.pdbx_description
1 polymer ?
#
loop_
_entity_poly.entity_id
_entity_poly.type
_entity_poly.pdbx_seq_one_letter_code
_entity_poly.pdbx_strand_id
1 'polypeptide(L)' 'MPEVTQNPDGTTTFSINSEELRVWRDRLVDRAPELKRVLTVAASPQARATLAFLKSALA' A
#
# COMPACT_ATOMS: atom_id res chain seq x y z
N MET A 1 9.39 2.78 -12.48
CA MET A 1 9.37 3.88 -11.49
C MET A 1 7.94 4.36 -11.45
N PRO A 2 7.28 4.55 -10.29
CA PRO A 2 5.86 4.87 -10.22
C PRO A 2 5.54 6.11 -11.05
N GLU A 3 4.57 6.01 -11.96
CA GLU A 3 4.08 7.18 -12.67
C GLU A 3 3.07 7.90 -11.77
N VAL A 4 3.42 9.12 -11.38
CA VAL A 4 2.56 9.99 -10.58
C VAL A 4 1.92 10.97 -11.53
N THR A 5 0.63 10.80 -11.79
CA THR A 5 -0.15 11.70 -12.64
C THR A 5 -0.98 12.61 -11.75
N GLN A 6 -0.74 13.92 -11.84
CA GLN A 6 -1.63 14.91 -11.25
C GLN A 6 -2.77 15.16 -12.24
N ASN A 7 -3.97 14.80 -11.82
CA ASN A 7 -5.17 14.96 -12.63
C ASN A 7 -5.71 16.40 -12.49
N PRO A 8 -6.42 16.89 -13.52
CA PRO A 8 -6.99 18.25 -13.52
C PRO A 8 -8.09 18.48 -12.47
N ASP A 9 -8.62 17.41 -11.87
CA ASP A 9 -9.56 17.45 -10.75
C ASP A 9 -8.87 17.60 -9.37
N GLY A 10 -7.54 17.76 -9.35
CA GLY A 10 -6.74 17.87 -8.13
C GLY A 10 -6.42 16.51 -7.49
N THR A 11 -6.85 15.40 -8.08
CA THR A 11 -6.50 14.06 -7.59
C THR A 11 -5.12 13.63 -8.08
N THR A 12 -4.43 12.79 -7.31
CA THR A 12 -3.16 12.19 -7.73
C THR A 12 -3.37 10.72 -8.00
N THR A 13 -3.14 10.29 -9.24
CA THR A 13 -3.16 8.89 -9.62
C THR A 13 -1.76 8.31 -9.57
N PHE A 14 -1.59 7.26 -8.77
CA PHE A 14 -0.37 6.48 -8.72
C PHE A 14 -0.54 5.27 -9.63
N SER A 15 0.06 5.32 -10.82
CA SER A 15 0.15 4.17 -11.71
C SER A 15 1.42 3.38 -11.38
N ILE A 16 1.24 2.22 -10.76
CA ILE A 16 2.32 1.26 -10.57
C ILE A 16 1.97 -0.01 -11.35
N ASN A 17 2.88 -0.42 -12.23
CA ASN A 17 2.75 -1.69 -12.93
C ASN A 17 2.81 -2.86 -11.91
N SER A 18 1.92 -3.84 -12.07
CA SER A 18 1.82 -5.05 -11.24
C SER A 18 3.14 -5.82 -11.17
N GLU A 19 3.93 -5.80 -12.24
CA GLU A 19 5.25 -6.42 -12.30
C GLU A 19 6.27 -5.71 -11.39
N GLU A 20 6.26 -4.37 -11.35
CA GLU A 20 7.11 -3.60 -10.43
C GLU A 20 6.72 -3.85 -8.97
N LEU A 21 5.41 -3.89 -8.66
CA LEU A 21 4.93 -4.25 -7.31
C LEU A 21 5.43 -5.63 -6.88
N ARG A 22 5.46 -6.58 -7.80
CA ARG A 22 5.94 -7.94 -7.53
C ARG A 22 7.45 -7.96 -7.24
N VAL A 23 8.25 -7.22 -8.01
CA VAL A 23 9.70 -7.07 -7.76
C VAL A 23 9.97 -6.38 -6.43
N TRP A 24 9.22 -5.33 -6.10
CA TRP A 24 9.32 -4.65 -4.80
C TRP A 24 8.93 -5.55 -3.64
N ARG A 25 7.83 -6.30 -3.80
CA ARG A 25 7.39 -7.30 -2.83
C ARG A 25 8.48 -8.36 -2.61
N ASP A 26 9.02 -8.95 -3.68
CA ASP A 26 10.02 -10.00 -3.56
C ASP A 26 11.32 -9.45 -2.93
N ARG A 27 11.73 -8.21 -3.25
CA ARG A 27 12.91 -7.57 -2.61
C ARG A 27 12.71 -7.20 -1.13
N LEU A 28 11.52 -6.72 -0.74
CA LEU A 28 11.25 -6.26 0.63
C LEU A 28 10.80 -7.39 1.56
N VAL A 29 9.93 -8.29 1.08
CA VAL A 29 9.32 -9.35 1.90
C VAL A 29 10.31 -10.47 2.17
N ASP A 30 11.18 -10.82 1.22
CA ASP A 30 12.17 -11.89 1.44
C ASP A 30 13.38 -11.41 2.25
N ARG A 31 13.67 -10.09 2.27
CA ARG A 31 14.79 -9.53 3.05
C ARG A 31 14.43 -9.13 4.49
N ALA A 32 13.15 -8.98 4.80
CA ALA A 32 12.71 -8.51 6.12
C ALA A 32 11.55 -9.38 6.66
N PRO A 33 11.85 -10.43 7.45
CA PRO A 33 10.82 -11.30 8.03
C PRO A 33 9.84 -10.55 8.94
N GLU A 34 10.26 -9.43 9.53
CA GLU A 34 9.40 -8.55 10.31
C GLU A 34 8.36 -7.83 9.45
N LEU A 35 8.72 -7.42 8.23
CA LEU A 35 7.80 -6.77 7.29
C LEU A 35 6.70 -7.74 6.85
N LYS A 36 7.03 -9.02 6.70
CA LYS A 36 6.06 -10.09 6.42
C LYS A 36 5.05 -10.24 7.56
N ARG A 37 5.49 -10.16 8.81
CA ARG A 37 4.59 -10.18 9.98
C ARG A 37 3.68 -8.96 9.99
N VAL A 38 4.23 -7.76 9.75
CA VAL A 38 3.44 -6.52 9.71
C VAL A 38 2.40 -6.56 8.58
N LEU A 39 2.77 -7.04 7.38
CA LEU A 39 1.82 -7.18 6.27
C LEU A 39 0.72 -8.21 6.58
N THR A 40 1.06 -9.29 7.27
CA THR A 40 0.08 -10.30 7.69
C THR A 40 -0.91 -9.74 8.71
N VAL A 41 -0.42 -8.95 9.67
CA VAL A 41 -1.27 -8.25 10.66
C VAL A 41 -2.11 -7.16 9.99
N ALA A 42 -1.54 -6.40 9.07
CA ALA A 42 -2.26 -5.37 8.30
C ALA A 42 -3.32 -5.97 7.35
N ALA A 43 -3.11 -7.21 6.88
CA ALA A 43 -4.10 -7.94 6.10
C ALA A 43 -5.28 -8.47 6.95
N SER A 44 -5.19 -8.40 8.29
CA SER A 44 -6.28 -8.84 9.16
C SER A 44 -7.54 -7.97 8.99
N PRO A 45 -8.74 -8.55 9.14
CA PRO A 45 -9.99 -7.80 9.05
C PRO A 45 -10.05 -6.63 10.04
N GLN A 46 -9.48 -6.80 11.23
CA GLN A 46 -9.44 -5.78 12.28
C GLN A 46 -8.52 -4.61 11.89
N ALA A 47 -7.32 -4.87 11.39
CA ALA A 47 -6.43 -3.80 10.95
C ALA A 47 -7.02 -3.01 9.77
N ARG A 48 -7.69 -3.68 8.83
CA ARG A 48 -8.42 -3.03 7.74
C ARG A 48 -9.55 -2.14 8.27
N ALA A 49 -10.33 -2.62 9.24
CA ALA A 49 -11.40 -1.84 9.86
C ALA A 49 -10.86 -0.62 10.61
N THR A 50 -9.76 -0.76 11.35
CA THR A 50 -9.10 0.36 12.04
C THR A 50 -8.54 1.39 11.07
N LEU A 51 -7.89 0.95 9.99
CA LEU A 51 -7.39 1.86 8.94
C LEU A 51 -8.53 2.58 8.22
N ALA A 52 -9.63 1.88 7.92
CA ALA A 52 -10.81 2.47 7.32
C ALA A 52 -11.44 3.53 8.25
N PHE A 53 -11.53 3.23 9.55
CA PHE A 53 -12.00 4.18 10.56
C PHE A 53 -11.11 5.42 10.64
N LEU A 54 -9.79 5.25 10.76
CA LEU A 54 -8.84 6.36 10.79
C LEU A 54 -8.92 7.21 9.51
N LYS A 55 -9.07 6.58 8.35
CA LYS A 55 -9.25 7.28 7.08
C LYS A 55 -10.54 8.09 7.05
N SER A 56 -11.62 7.58 7.64
CA SER A 56 -12.89 8.31 7.74
C SER A 56 -12.87 9.45 8.76
N ALA A 57 -12.04 9.35 9.81
CA ALA A 57 -11.91 10.37 10.84
C ALA A 57 -10.95 11.52 10.46
N LEU A 58 -10.07 11.27 9.48
CA LEU A 58 -9.12 12.25 8.94
C LEU A 58 -9.60 12.90 7.62
N ALA A 59 -10.75 12.49 7.10
CA ALA A 59 -11.43 13.09 5.96
C ALA A 59 -12.40 14.19 6.42
#